data_AF-A0A8X6LHC6-F1
#
_entry.id   AF-A0A8X6LHC6-F1
#
_cell.length_a   1.000
_cell.length_b   1.000
_cell.length_c   1.000
_cell.angle_alpha   90.00
_cell.angle_beta   90.00
_cell.angle_gamma   90.00
#
_symmetry.space_group_name_H-M   'P 1'
#
loop_
_entity.id
_entity.type
_entity.pdbx_description
1 polymer ?
#
loop_
_entity_poly.entity_id
_entity_poly.type
_entity_poly.pdbx_seq_one_letter_code
_entity_poly.pdbx_strand_id
1 'polypeptide(L)'
;MRTGPGFHYPVKWIYTCKNLPLKVIEEFESWKKVCDIDEDCGWIKGNLLSDKRYAIVKEDTYGYQKQSVDSKITMKIDKFVVMKIEKLQREWCFLSTQNAKHGLQKNIYMGLIRLTKDLN
;
A
#
# COMPACT_ATOMS: atom_id res chain seq x y z
N MET A 1 4.20 7.67 12.61
CA MET A 1 4.82 8.84 11.96
C MET A 1 5.13 9.91 12.97
N ARG A 2 6.30 10.54 12.85
CA ARG A 2 6.73 11.69 13.66
C ARG A 2 6.64 12.98 12.84
N THR A 3 6.60 14.12 13.52
CA THR A 3 6.56 15.43 12.85
C THR A 3 7.89 15.81 12.17
N GLY A 4 9.01 15.21 12.59
CA GLY A 4 10.34 15.43 12.00
C GLY A 4 11.22 14.17 12.00
N PRO A 5 12.38 14.23 11.31
CA PRO A 5 13.31 13.10 11.19
C PRO A 5 14.16 12.95 12.46
N GLY A 6 13.63 12.24 13.46
CA GLY A 6 14.34 12.02 14.72
C GLY A 6 13.43 11.58 15.85
N PHE A 7 14.01 10.99 16.90
CA PHE A 7 13.25 10.52 18.06
C PHE A 7 12.79 11.64 18.99
N HIS A 8 13.44 12.81 18.94
CA HIS A 8 13.07 14.01 19.71
C HIS A 8 11.83 14.71 19.17
N TYR A 9 11.43 14.44 17.92
CA TYR A 9 10.19 14.96 17.36
C TYR A 9 8.97 14.18 17.88
N PRO A 10 7.86 14.86 18.22
CA PRO A 10 6.66 14.19 18.72
C PRO A 10 6.07 13.21 17.70
N VAL A 11 5.42 12.17 18.23
CA VAL A 11 4.66 11.20 17.43
C VAL A 11 3.36 11.87 16.99
N LYS A 12 3.15 11.94 15.66
CA LYS A 12 1.91 12.45 15.04
C LYS A 12 0.86 11.34 14.91
N TRP A 13 1.28 10.17 14.46
CA TRP A 13 0.40 9.02 14.18
C TRP A 13 1.05 7.71 14.60
N ILE A 14 0.24 6.79 15.13
CA ILE A 14 0.62 5.41 15.38
C ILE A 14 -0.20 4.53 14.43
N TYR A 15 0.47 3.80 13.54
CA TYR A 15 -0.19 2.86 12.63
C TYR A 15 -0.10 1.45 13.20
N THR A 16 -1.26 0.82 13.38
CA THR A 16 -1.40 -0.56 13.86
C THR A 16 -1.77 -1.52 12.73
N CYS A 17 -1.34 -1.23 11.51
CA CYS A 17 -1.58 -2.06 10.33
C CYS A 17 -0.29 -2.34 9.57
N LYS A 18 -0.03 -3.63 9.32
CA LYS A 18 1.08 -4.07 8.46
C LYS A 18 0.70 -3.86 7.00
N ASN A 19 1.72 -3.66 6.16
CA ASN A 19 1.60 -3.55 4.72
C ASN A 19 0.92 -2.30 4.19
N LEU A 20 0.63 -1.30 5.03
CA LEU A 20 0.06 -0.05 4.57
C LEU A 20 0.95 0.57 3.48
N PRO A 21 0.45 0.75 2.24
CA PRO A 21 1.19 1.39 1.18
C PRO A 21 1.38 2.87 1.48
N LEU A 22 2.60 3.36 1.32
CA LEU A 22 2.98 4.75 1.57
C LEU A 22 3.77 5.29 0.37
N LYS A 23 3.64 6.60 0.12
CA LYS A 23 4.48 7.34 -0.84
C LYS A 23 5.66 7.95 -0.09
N VAL A 24 6.88 7.73 -0.54
CA VAL A 24 8.05 8.48 -0.06
C VAL A 24 8.10 9.80 -0.80
N ILE A 25 8.22 10.91 -0.07
CA ILE A 25 8.36 12.25 -0.66
C ILE A 25 9.69 12.92 -0.30
N GLU A 26 10.38 12.44 0.74
CA GLU A 26 11.65 13.00 1.21
C GLU A 26 12.45 11.93 1.98
N GLU A 27 13.77 12.02 1.95
CA GLU A 27 14.67 11.14 2.72
C GLU A 27 15.70 11.98 3.47
N PHE A 28 15.97 11.62 4.73
CA PHE A 28 16.96 12.28 5.57
C PHE A 28 17.62 11.24 6.50
N GLU A 29 18.92 11.01 6.31
CA GLU A 29 19.67 9.95 7.00
C GLU A 29 18.92 8.59 6.96
N SER A 30 18.56 8.04 8.13
CA SER A 30 17.81 6.79 8.27
C SER A 30 16.30 6.97 8.31
N TRP A 31 15.79 8.17 8.01
CA TRP A 31 14.37 8.51 8.04
C TRP A 31 13.83 8.78 6.64
N LYS A 32 12.57 8.41 6.43
CA LYS A 32 11.81 8.73 5.23
C LYS A 32 10.57 9.51 5.61
N LYS A 33 10.33 10.62 4.92
CA LYS A 33 9.06 11.33 4.98
C LYS A 33 8.11 10.67 4.00
N VAL A 34 6.98 10.25 4.52
CA VAL A 34 5.98 9.48 3.80
C VAL A 34 4.63 10.14 3.91
N CYS A 35 3.78 9.93 2.90
CA CYS A 35 2.36 10.31 2.93
C CYS A 35 1.51 9.05 2.72
N ASP A 36 0.39 8.97 3.43
CA ASP A 36 -0.57 7.88 3.31
C ASP A 36 -1.64 8.15 2.25
N ILE A 37 -2.73 7.38 2.27
CA ILE A 37 -3.84 7.50 1.32
C ILE A 37 -4.64 8.79 1.49
N ASP A 38 -4.64 9.35 2.69
CA ASP A 38 -5.32 10.61 3.02
C ASP A 38 -4.40 11.82 2.79
N GLU A 39 -3.26 11.59 2.10
CA GLU A 39 -2.19 12.56 1.84
C GLU A 39 -1.59 13.14 3.14
N ASP A 40 -1.73 12.40 4.24
CA ASP A 40 -1.27 12.83 5.55
C ASP A 40 0.20 12.43 5.72
N CYS A 41 1.07 13.43 5.91
CA CYS A 41 2.52 13.23 5.81
C CYS A 41 3.26 13.33 7.16
N GLY A 42 4.47 12.73 7.21
CA GLY A 42 5.30 12.64 8.41
C GLY A 42 6.45 11.65 8.25
N TRP A 43 7.29 11.51 9.28
CA TRP A 43 8.55 10.78 9.21
C TRP A 43 8.48 9.39 9.86
N ILE A 44 9.09 8.41 9.21
CA ILE A 44 9.21 7.02 9.68
C ILE A 44 10.66 6.55 9.50
N LYS A 45 11.16 5.76 10.46
CA LYS A 45 12.48 5.16 10.38
C LYS A 45 12.52 4.12 9.26
N GLY A 46 13.54 4.17 8.41
CA GLY A 46 13.64 3.37 7.19
C GLY A 46 13.58 1.86 7.41
N ASN A 47 14.07 1.37 8.56
CA ASN A 47 14.02 -0.05 8.91
C ASN A 47 12.60 -0.57 9.23
N LEU A 48 11.63 0.33 9.42
CA LEU A 48 10.21 0.02 9.58
C LEU A 48 9.47 0.01 8.22
N LEU A 49 10.21 0.21 7.12
CA LEU A 49 9.69 0.30 5.77
C LEU A 49 10.27 -0.83 4.90
N SER A 50 9.51 -1.23 3.87
CA SER A 50 9.96 -2.19 2.85
C SER A 50 9.52 -1.70 1.47
N ASP A 51 10.36 -1.96 0.48
CA ASP A 51 10.16 -1.77 -0.96
C ASP A 51 9.12 -2.71 -1.60
N LYS A 52 8.58 -3.67 -0.84
CA LYS A 52 7.48 -4.53 -1.30
C LYS A 52 6.25 -3.67 -1.56
N ARG A 53 5.82 -3.66 -2.82
CA ARG A 53 4.67 -2.87 -3.26
C ARG A 53 3.35 -3.52 -2.86
N TYR A 54 2.52 -2.72 -2.21
CA TYR A 54 1.14 -3.04 -1.87
C TYR A 54 0.22 -1.95 -2.41
N ALA A 55 -1.06 -2.27 -2.51
CA ALA A 55 -2.11 -1.38 -2.96
C ALA A 55 -3.25 -1.36 -1.95
N ILE A 56 -3.94 -0.23 -1.86
CA ILE A 56 -5.24 -0.11 -1.20
C ILE A 56 -6.30 0.04 -2.27
N VAL A 57 -7.38 -0.72 -2.18
CA VAL A 57 -8.54 -0.58 -3.07
C VAL A 57 -9.33 0.68 -2.70
N LYS A 58 -9.61 1.54 -3.67
CA LYS A 58 -10.30 2.82 -3.42
C LYS A 58 -11.82 2.69 -3.37
N GLU A 59 -12.38 1.68 -4.01
CA GLU A 59 -13.82 1.44 -4.17
C GLU A 59 -14.07 -0.07 -4.28
N ASP A 60 -15.25 -0.53 -3.86
CA ASP A 60 -15.63 -1.94 -3.98
C ASP A 60 -15.49 -2.41 -5.44
N THR A 61 -14.86 -3.56 -5.62
CA THR A 61 -14.45 -4.05 -6.94
C THR A 61 -14.37 -5.57 -6.98
N TYR A 62 -13.95 -6.10 -8.11
CA TYR A 62 -13.87 -7.54 -8.36
C TYR A 62 -12.50 -7.93 -8.90
N GLY A 63 -12.06 -9.13 -8.51
CA GLY A 63 -10.93 -9.79 -9.16
C GLY A 63 -11.42 -10.67 -10.31
N TYR A 64 -10.73 -10.58 -11.44
CA TYR A 64 -11.07 -11.28 -12.68
C TYR A 64 -10.05 -12.35 -13.02
N GLN A 65 -10.50 -13.45 -13.62
CA GLN A 65 -9.63 -14.56 -14.04
C GLN A 65 -8.67 -14.14 -15.18
N LYS A 66 -9.12 -13.26 -16.08
CA LYS A 66 -8.33 -12.67 -17.16
C LYS A 66 -8.33 -11.14 -17.02
N GLN A 67 -7.47 -10.46 -17.78
CA GLN A 67 -7.42 -8.99 -17.87
C GLN A 67 -8.59 -8.42 -18.68
N SER A 68 -9.82 -8.76 -18.29
CA SER A 68 -11.03 -8.23 -18.89
C SER A 68 -12.15 -8.23 -17.85
N VAL A 69 -12.95 -7.17 -17.85
CA VAL A 69 -14.16 -7.05 -17.01
C VAL A 69 -15.25 -8.04 -17.42
N ASP A 70 -15.21 -8.52 -18.66
CA ASP A 70 -16.12 -9.58 -19.16
C ASP A 70 -15.65 -10.99 -18.76
N SER A 71 -14.51 -11.09 -18.08
CA SER A 71 -14.00 -12.37 -17.59
C SER A 71 -14.76 -12.84 -16.36
N LYS A 72 -14.61 -14.14 -16.05
CA LYS A 72 -15.16 -14.72 -14.83
C LYS A 72 -14.66 -13.96 -13.60
N ILE A 73 -15.60 -13.48 -12.79
CA ILE A 73 -15.34 -12.94 -11.45
C ILE A 73 -14.87 -14.09 -10.56
N THR A 74 -13.79 -13.85 -9.85
CA THR A 74 -13.11 -14.83 -8.98
C THR A 74 -13.15 -14.43 -7.51
N MET A 75 -13.31 -13.14 -7.22
CA MET A 75 -13.46 -12.61 -5.87
C MET A 75 -14.21 -11.27 -5.88
N LYS A 76 -14.86 -10.96 -4.76
CA LYS A 76 -15.25 -9.59 -4.42
C LYS A 76 -14.15 -8.98 -3.55
N ILE A 77 -13.89 -7.69 -3.72
CA ILE A 77 -12.85 -6.98 -3.00
C ILE A 77 -13.44 -5.67 -2.51
N ASP A 78 -13.56 -5.53 -1.20
CA ASP A 78 -14.12 -4.34 -0.60
C ASP A 78 -13.12 -3.18 -0.65
N LYS A 79 -13.66 -1.96 -0.56
CA LYS A 79 -12.89 -0.73 -0.35
C LYS A 79 -11.98 -0.88 0.87
N PHE A 80 -10.79 -0.28 0.79
CA PHE A 80 -9.73 -0.30 1.80
C PHE A 80 -9.02 -1.65 2.02
N VAL A 81 -9.37 -2.70 1.27
CA VAL A 81 -8.59 -3.94 1.30
C VAL A 81 -7.16 -3.68 0.81
N VAL A 82 -6.19 -4.08 1.63
CA VAL A 82 -4.75 -3.97 1.34
C VAL A 82 -4.26 -5.25 0.68
N MET A 83 -3.64 -5.14 -0.49
CA MET A 83 -3.18 -6.30 -1.27
C MET A 83 -1.78 -6.12 -1.81
N LYS A 84 -1.05 -7.24 -1.92
CA LYS A 84 0.28 -7.27 -2.52
C LYS A 84 0.18 -7.13 -4.03
N ILE A 85 1.01 -6.28 -4.61
CA ILE A 85 1.13 -6.14 -6.08
C ILE A 85 2.20 -7.10 -6.58
N GLU A 86 1.83 -8.08 -7.40
CA GLU A 86 2.80 -8.98 -8.05
C GLU A 86 3.29 -8.40 -9.38
N LYS A 87 2.39 -7.81 -10.18
CA LYS A 87 2.74 -7.27 -11.49
C LYS A 87 1.78 -6.13 -11.87
N LEU A 88 2.33 -5.08 -12.45
CA LEU A 88 1.58 -3.96 -13.03
C LEU A 88 1.63 -4.06 -14.56
N GLN A 89 0.48 -3.93 -15.24
CA GLN A 89 0.41 -3.91 -16.70
C GLN A 89 -0.70 -2.96 -17.17
N ARG A 90 -0.32 -1.84 -17.83
CA ARG A 90 -1.27 -0.82 -18.34
C ARG A 90 -2.35 -0.51 -17.30
N GLU A 91 -3.60 -0.88 -17.55
CA GLU A 91 -4.76 -0.63 -16.69
C GLU A 91 -5.06 -1.74 -15.68
N TRP A 92 -4.20 -2.76 -15.58
CA TRP A 92 -4.38 -3.94 -14.76
C TRP A 92 -3.28 -4.13 -13.71
N CYS A 93 -3.69 -4.56 -12.52
CA CYS A 93 -2.82 -5.00 -11.43
C CYS A 93 -3.06 -6.48 -11.19
N PHE A 94 -1.99 -7.28 -11.20
CA PHE A 94 -2.08 -8.66 -10.77
C PHE A 94 -1.86 -8.76 -9.27
N LEU A 95 -2.84 -9.37 -8.64
CA LEU A 95 -2.90 -9.60 -7.22
C LEU A 95 -2.76 -11.10 -6.96
N SER A 96 -1.99 -11.46 -5.94
CA SER A 96 -1.90 -12.83 -5.47
C SER A 96 -2.75 -13.02 -4.22
N THR A 97 -3.55 -14.08 -4.22
CA THR A 97 -4.02 -14.73 -3.00
C THR A 97 -3.17 -15.97 -2.77
N GLN A 98 -3.37 -16.69 -1.66
CA GLN A 98 -2.65 -17.96 -1.41
C GLN A 98 -2.86 -18.98 -2.54
N ASN A 99 -4.02 -18.97 -3.22
CA ASN A 99 -4.43 -20.04 -4.12
C ASN A 99 -4.48 -19.65 -5.61
N ALA A 100 -4.49 -18.35 -5.93
CA ALA A 100 -4.63 -17.90 -7.32
C ALA A 100 -4.15 -16.45 -7.56
N LYS A 101 -3.82 -16.16 -8.82
CA LYS A 101 -3.53 -14.82 -9.35
C LYS A 101 -4.77 -14.25 -10.02
N HIS A 102 -5.04 -12.98 -9.79
CA HIS A 102 -6.23 -12.29 -10.26
C HIS A 102 -5.88 -10.95 -10.89
N GLY A 103 -6.55 -10.60 -11.97
CA GLY A 103 -6.48 -9.28 -12.56
C GLY A 103 -7.46 -8.34 -11.86
N LEU A 104 -6.98 -7.17 -11.45
CA LEU A 104 -7.79 -6.06 -10.97
C LEU A 104 -7.59 -4.85 -11.88
N GLN A 105 -8.67 -4.19 -12.29
CA GLN A 105 -8.61 -2.92 -13.00
C GLN A 105 -8.12 -1.81 -12.05
N LYS A 106 -7.27 -0.90 -12.52
CA LYS A 106 -6.57 0.13 -11.72
C LYS A 106 -7.49 1.17 -11.06
N ASN A 107 -8.26 0.76 -10.04
CA ASN A 107 -8.97 1.63 -9.11
C ASN A 107 -8.35 1.53 -7.71
N ILE A 108 -7.03 1.72 -7.64
CA ILE A 108 -6.22 1.50 -6.44
C ILE A 108 -5.37 2.70 -6.07
N TYR A 109 -5.09 2.86 -4.78
CA TYR A 109 -3.97 3.67 -4.30
C TYR A 109 -2.72 2.78 -4.24
N MET A 110 -1.62 3.24 -4.83
CA MET A 110 -0.33 2.55 -4.79
C MET A 110 0.67 3.35 -3.98
N GLY A 111 1.21 2.72 -2.94
CA GLY A 111 2.44 3.16 -2.29
C GLY A 111 3.63 2.41 -2.86
N LEU A 112 4.76 3.10 -3.01
CA LEU A 112 6.02 2.50 -3.47
C LEU A 112 6.70 1.69 -2.37
N ILE A 113 6.33 1.95 -1.11
CA ILE A 113 6.83 1.25 0.07
C ILE A 113 5.68 0.88 0.99
N ARG A 114 5.94 0.04 1.99
CA ARG A 114 4.96 -0.33 3.02
C ARG A 114 5.54 -0.30 4.44
N LEU A 115 4.67 -0.21 5.44
CA LEU A 115 5.00 -0.55 6.83
C LEU A 115 5.28 -2.04 7.02
N THR A 116 6.39 -2.38 7.69
CA THR A 116 6.82 -3.78 7.90
C THR A 116 6.33 -4.38 9.21
N LYS A 117 5.98 -3.55 10.19
CA LYS A 117 5.56 -3.95 11.54
C LYS A 117 4.49 -2.97 12.05
N ASP A 118 3.78 -3.40 13.08
CA ASP A 118 2.96 -2.50 13.90
C ASP A 118 3.91 -1.51 14.60
N LEU A 119 3.56 -0.23 14.60
CA LEU A 119 4.36 0.82 15.24
C LEU A 119 3.97 0.94 16.72
N ASN A 120 4.14 -0.13 17.51
CA ASN A 120 4.04 -0.03 18.97
C ASN A 120 5.33 0.51 19.58
#